data_AF-A0A6G2A434-F1
#
_entry.id   AF-A0A6G2A434-F1
#
_cell.length_a   1.000
_cell.length_b   1.000
_cell.length_c   1.000
_cell.angle_alpha   90.00
_cell.angle_beta   90.00
_cell.angle_gamma   90.00
#
_symmetry.space_group_name_H-M   'P 1'
#
loop_
_entity.id
_entity.type
_entity.pdbx_description
1 polymer ?
#
loop_
_entity_poly.entity_id
_entity_poly.type
_entity_poly.pdbx_seq_one_letter_code
_entity_poly.pdbx_strand_id
1 'polypeptide(L)'
;QTSLNMGFEALKDLASALKISDKDIAYQGTLAIAFGARGSGNAAAHYEPLRTVINLTKMHGAGSLAHEWWHGLDDYLGTKMGTKGMLSEQPRLYAPFQKLIDTMKYKPETPEQAAKRTEAQTERTRKNAASWLDSSVLASLKRYGNKEQMETYAVLREAFLSGEPGSVEQISAFKKNVTGRVIPKSERERLEIFERMLSGMQAQEAPQIGRTETDFYRNSVRMGKECEKDGGYWDSNVEMTARAFACYIKDKLPYTSDYLAGHADCALTLVSGKDGEMEVLKAFPVGEERRAINAVFDEIIQDLKREQLLTHADVTLPLSVSELREAADGQLSMFGVGRPSVMDQLAANRPADKKSPAQTFSRKNHEPEI
;
A
#
# COMPACT_ATOMS: atom_id res chain seq x y z
N GLN A 1 29.28 21.53 4.37
CA GLN A 1 28.97 21.81 5.78
C GLN A 1 27.49 22.17 6.00
N THR A 2 26.90 23.16 5.30
CA THR A 2 25.48 23.54 5.50
C THR A 2 24.48 22.39 5.32
N SER A 3 24.57 21.61 4.24
CA SER A 3 23.67 20.46 4.02
C SER A 3 23.84 19.34 5.07
N LEU A 4 25.02 19.22 5.66
CA LEU A 4 25.27 18.24 6.74
C LEU A 4 24.54 18.66 8.02
N ASN A 5 24.65 19.95 8.39
CA ASN A 5 23.95 20.49 9.54
C ASN A 5 22.43 20.38 9.36
N MET A 6 21.91 20.72 8.16
CA MET A 6 20.48 20.59 7.87
C MET A 6 19.98 19.14 7.95
N GLY A 7 20.75 18.19 7.43
CA GLY A 7 20.42 16.76 7.55
C GLY A 7 20.46 16.27 8.99
N PHE A 8 21.42 16.71 9.79
CA PHE A 8 21.48 16.35 11.20
C PHE A 8 20.31 16.92 12.00
N GLU A 9 20.01 18.21 11.85
CA GLU A 9 18.85 18.84 12.51
C GLU A 9 17.55 18.11 12.15
N ALA A 10 17.38 17.73 10.87
CA ALA A 10 16.23 16.94 10.43
C ALA A 10 16.15 15.55 11.10
N LEU A 11 17.27 14.89 11.39
CA LEU A 11 17.28 13.64 12.15
C LEU A 11 16.93 13.85 13.62
N LYS A 12 17.30 15.00 14.20
CA LYS A 12 16.91 15.38 15.57
C LYS A 12 15.43 15.73 15.65
N ASP A 13 14.90 16.40 14.64
CA ASP A 13 13.47 16.62 14.45
C ASP A 13 12.73 15.28 14.37
N LEU A 14 13.26 14.31 13.62
CA LEU A 14 12.69 12.97 13.53
C LEU A 14 12.71 12.25 14.88
N ALA A 15 13.83 12.31 15.62
CA ALA A 15 13.94 11.74 16.96
C ALA A 15 12.91 12.34 17.93
N SER A 16 12.74 13.66 17.86
CA SER A 16 11.76 14.42 18.64
C SER A 16 10.33 14.02 18.28
N ALA A 17 9.99 14.00 16.98
CA ALA A 17 8.67 13.64 16.47
C ALA A 17 8.24 12.23 16.91
N LEU A 18 9.19 11.28 16.88
CA LEU A 18 8.96 9.89 17.26
C LEU A 18 9.14 9.64 18.77
N LYS A 19 9.72 10.59 19.52
CA LYS A 19 10.17 10.42 20.92
C LYS A 19 11.05 9.19 21.11
N ILE A 20 12.10 9.09 20.29
CA ILE A 20 13.08 8.01 20.31
C ILE A 20 14.49 8.54 20.54
N SER A 21 15.41 7.68 20.95
CA SER A 21 16.80 8.10 21.14
C SER A 21 17.52 8.33 19.80
N ASP A 22 18.57 9.17 19.81
CA ASP A 22 19.44 9.35 18.65
C ASP A 22 20.05 8.02 18.16
N LYS A 23 20.23 7.05 19.07
CA LYS A 23 20.69 5.70 18.72
C LYS A 23 19.71 4.95 17.84
N ASP A 24 18.42 5.13 18.08
CA ASP A 24 17.36 4.46 17.34
C ASP A 24 17.19 5.05 15.94
N ILE A 25 17.48 6.34 15.76
CA ILE A 25 17.54 6.95 14.42
C ILE A 25 18.54 6.24 13.53
N ALA A 26 19.67 5.81 14.09
CA ALA A 26 20.69 5.05 13.38
C ALA A 26 20.49 3.52 13.44
N TYR A 27 19.32 3.03 13.87
CA TYR A 27 19.05 1.60 14.11
C TYR A 27 20.15 0.92 14.94
N GLN A 28 20.50 1.54 16.07
CA GLN A 28 21.58 1.09 16.97
C GLN A 28 22.98 1.07 16.32
N GLY A 29 23.19 1.92 15.32
CA GLY A 29 24.44 2.02 14.55
C GLY A 29 24.48 1.17 13.29
N THR A 30 23.36 0.56 12.88
CA THR A 30 23.25 -0.22 11.64
C THR A 30 23.07 0.70 10.42
N LEU A 31 22.35 1.81 10.58
CA LEU A 31 22.11 2.78 9.50
C LEU A 31 23.28 3.75 9.38
N ALA A 32 23.86 3.86 8.18
CA ALA A 32 24.77 4.94 7.84
C ALA A 32 24.07 6.00 6.98
N ILE A 33 24.53 7.25 7.07
CA ILE A 33 24.01 8.35 6.25
C ILE A 33 25.19 8.97 5.52
N ALA A 34 25.09 9.00 4.18
CA ALA A 34 26.11 9.50 3.29
C ALA A 34 25.61 10.74 2.56
N PHE A 35 26.44 11.79 2.50
CA PHE A 35 26.11 13.05 1.84
C PHE A 35 26.98 13.24 0.61
N GLY A 36 26.38 13.22 -0.59
CA GLY A 36 27.05 13.59 -1.84
C GLY A 36 28.28 12.75 -2.23
N ALA A 37 28.58 11.65 -1.55
CA ALA A 37 29.76 10.82 -1.80
C ALA A 37 29.58 9.82 -2.96
N ARG A 38 28.34 9.55 -3.40
CA ARG A 38 28.02 8.48 -4.36
C ARG A 38 27.06 8.89 -5.48
N GLY A 39 26.77 10.17 -5.65
CA GLY A 39 25.78 10.66 -6.63
C GLY A 39 26.31 10.61 -8.07
N SER A 40 25.93 9.59 -8.84
CA SER A 40 26.06 9.57 -10.30
C SER A 40 24.71 9.35 -11.02
N GLY A 41 23.58 9.73 -10.40
CA GLY A 41 22.25 9.57 -10.97
C GLY A 41 21.28 10.71 -10.59
N ASN A 42 20.15 10.80 -11.29
CA ASN A 42 19.11 11.84 -11.16
C ASN A 42 18.26 11.74 -9.87
N ALA A 43 18.57 10.83 -8.93
CA ALA A 43 17.78 10.61 -7.72
C ALA A 43 18.10 11.67 -6.64
N ALA A 44 17.06 12.23 -6.02
CA ALA A 44 17.16 13.27 -4.99
C ALA A 44 17.72 12.73 -3.66
N ALA A 45 17.25 11.58 -3.22
CA ALA A 45 17.82 10.77 -2.15
C ALA A 45 17.44 9.31 -2.41
N HIS A 46 18.15 8.35 -1.82
CA HIS A 46 17.77 6.95 -1.89
C HIS A 46 18.38 6.12 -0.75
N TYR A 47 17.58 5.21 -0.19
CA TYR A 47 18.04 4.13 0.68
C TYR A 47 18.63 2.96 -0.12
N GLU A 48 19.78 2.43 0.31
CA GLU A 48 20.42 1.23 -0.25
C GLU A 48 20.33 0.05 0.74
N PRO A 49 19.40 -0.92 0.56
CA PRO A 49 19.21 -2.04 1.49
C PRO A 49 20.48 -2.86 1.76
N LEU A 50 21.23 -3.18 0.71
CA LEU A 50 22.45 -4.00 0.81
C LEU A 50 23.56 -3.37 1.67
N ARG A 51 23.53 -2.05 1.85
CA ARG A 51 24.53 -1.33 2.64
C ARG A 51 23.94 -0.73 3.92
N THR A 52 22.61 -0.71 4.03
CA THR A 52 21.86 0.02 5.06
C THR A 52 22.32 1.48 5.12
N VAL A 53 22.33 2.15 3.97
CA VAL A 53 22.78 3.54 3.81
C VAL A 53 21.68 4.40 3.20
N ILE A 54 21.44 5.58 3.78
CA ILE A 54 20.69 6.63 3.11
C ILE A 54 21.69 7.56 2.41
N ASN A 55 21.58 7.67 1.09
CA ASN A 55 22.32 8.66 0.33
C ASN A 55 21.46 9.89 0.09
N LEU A 56 21.93 11.05 0.55
CA LEU A 56 21.28 12.33 0.30
C LEU A 56 22.07 13.11 -0.75
N THR A 57 21.40 13.55 -1.83
CA THR A 57 21.99 14.58 -2.69
C THR A 57 21.82 15.94 -2.04
N LYS A 58 22.93 16.70 -1.93
CA LYS A 58 23.06 17.91 -1.10
C LYS A 58 21.79 18.73 -0.91
N MET A 59 21.37 19.49 -1.93
CA MET A 59 20.18 20.36 -1.88
C MET A 59 18.98 19.80 -2.63
N HIS A 60 19.16 18.80 -3.50
CA HIS A 60 18.07 18.21 -4.29
C HIS A 60 17.30 17.13 -3.52
N GLY A 61 17.90 16.49 -2.51
CA GLY A 61 17.26 15.54 -1.58
C GLY A 61 16.61 16.17 -0.35
N ALA A 62 16.59 17.50 -0.25
CA ALA A 62 15.94 18.18 0.85
C ALA A 62 14.43 17.87 0.82
N GLY A 63 13.91 17.28 1.89
CA GLY A 63 12.48 17.03 2.08
C GLY A 63 12.01 15.59 1.90
N SER A 64 12.91 14.67 1.50
CA SER A 64 12.62 13.24 1.43
C SER A 64 13.25 12.42 2.57
N LEU A 65 13.94 13.03 3.54
CA LEU A 65 14.68 12.26 4.54
C LEU A 65 13.77 11.36 5.40
N ALA A 66 12.57 11.79 5.77
CA ALA A 66 11.62 10.93 6.48
C ALA A 66 11.18 9.73 5.65
N HIS A 67 11.00 9.92 4.34
CA HIS A 67 10.65 8.87 3.39
C HIS A 67 11.78 7.84 3.27
N GLU A 68 13.03 8.29 3.08
CA GLU A 68 14.19 7.39 3.04
C GLU A 68 14.45 6.68 4.37
N TRP A 69 14.25 7.39 5.49
CA TRP A 69 14.37 6.77 6.80
C TRP A 69 13.36 5.65 6.97
N TRP A 70 12.11 5.85 6.53
CA TRP A 70 11.10 4.79 6.55
C TRP A 70 11.50 3.57 5.71
N HIS A 71 12.04 3.75 4.50
CA HIS A 71 12.56 2.61 3.72
C HIS A 71 13.63 1.83 4.50
N GLY A 72 14.52 2.55 5.20
CA GLY A 72 15.49 1.93 6.08
C GLY A 72 14.85 1.16 7.25
N LEU A 73 13.81 1.71 7.87
CA LEU A 73 13.11 1.06 8.98
C LEU A 73 12.37 -0.18 8.50
N ASP A 74 11.70 -0.08 7.36
CA ASP A 74 10.95 -1.16 6.72
C ASP A 74 11.85 -2.37 6.41
N ASP A 75 13.04 -2.12 5.86
CA ASP A 75 14.07 -3.14 5.61
C ASP A 75 14.67 -3.72 6.91
N TYR A 76 15.00 -2.84 7.87
CA TYR A 76 15.55 -3.23 9.16
C TYR A 76 14.58 -4.14 9.94
N LEU A 77 13.32 -3.74 10.02
CA LEU A 77 12.27 -4.56 10.64
C LEU A 77 12.00 -5.82 9.83
N GLY A 78 12.09 -5.75 8.51
CA GLY A 78 11.99 -6.93 7.65
C GLY A 78 12.97 -8.02 8.06
N THR A 79 14.24 -7.66 8.22
CA THR A 79 15.29 -8.58 8.70
C THR A 79 14.97 -9.11 10.10
N LYS A 80 14.50 -8.26 11.03
CA LYS A 80 14.16 -8.67 12.41
C LYS A 80 12.96 -9.64 12.47
N MET A 81 12.00 -9.48 11.57
CA MET A 81 10.77 -10.28 11.49
C MET A 81 10.92 -11.50 10.55
N GLY A 82 12.10 -11.71 9.97
CA GLY A 82 12.44 -12.91 9.19
C GLY A 82 12.07 -12.88 7.71
N THR A 83 11.79 -11.70 7.13
CA THR A 83 11.65 -11.55 5.67
C THR A 83 13.01 -11.29 5.01
N LYS A 84 13.12 -11.68 3.74
CA LYS A 84 14.24 -11.33 2.86
C LYS A 84 13.83 -10.13 2.01
N GLY A 85 13.81 -8.95 2.62
CA GLY A 85 13.43 -7.67 2.00
C GLY A 85 12.53 -6.83 2.91
N MET A 86 11.81 -5.88 2.30
CA MET A 86 10.93 -4.95 3.01
C MET A 86 9.80 -5.66 3.75
N LEU A 87 9.50 -5.23 4.98
CA LEU A 87 8.41 -5.76 5.79
C LEU A 87 7.03 -5.41 5.21
N SER A 88 6.89 -4.25 4.58
CA SER A 88 5.66 -3.79 3.92
C SER A 88 5.20 -4.70 2.77
N GLU A 89 6.11 -5.48 2.17
CA GLU A 89 5.78 -6.50 1.17
C GLU A 89 5.39 -7.85 1.79
N GLN A 90 5.71 -8.09 3.05
CA GLN A 90 5.29 -9.26 3.83
C GLN A 90 4.61 -8.85 5.14
N PRO A 91 3.55 -8.03 5.08
CA PRO A 91 3.03 -7.34 6.25
C PRO A 91 2.38 -8.31 7.26
N ARG A 92 2.02 -9.52 6.85
CA ARG A 92 1.49 -10.58 7.74
C ARG A 92 2.48 -11.05 8.81
N LEU A 93 3.79 -10.83 8.60
CA LEU A 93 4.82 -11.20 9.58
C LEU A 93 4.79 -10.29 10.82
N TYR A 94 4.14 -9.13 10.74
CA TYR A 94 4.02 -8.19 11.85
C TYR A 94 2.65 -7.50 11.82
N ALA A 95 1.78 -7.88 12.77
CA ALA A 95 0.37 -7.48 12.76
C ALA A 95 0.13 -5.95 12.64
N PRO A 96 0.92 -5.05 13.28
CA PRO A 96 0.80 -3.61 13.07
C PRO A 96 1.06 -3.17 11.60
N PHE A 97 1.99 -3.83 10.89
CA PHE A 97 2.22 -3.56 9.47
C PHE A 97 1.07 -4.08 8.59
N GLN A 98 0.50 -5.26 8.90
CA GLN A 98 -0.72 -5.72 8.24
C GLN A 98 -1.86 -4.72 8.39
N LYS A 99 -2.07 -4.21 9.60
CA LYS A 99 -3.06 -3.16 9.87
C LYS A 99 -2.76 -1.90 9.06
N LEU A 100 -1.50 -1.46 8.98
CA LEU A 100 -1.10 -0.28 8.19
C LEU A 100 -1.47 -0.43 6.72
N ILE A 101 -1.08 -1.56 6.09
CA ILE A 101 -1.40 -1.83 4.69
C ILE A 101 -2.92 -1.90 4.47
N ASP A 102 -3.66 -2.55 5.38
CA ASP A 102 -5.11 -2.65 5.30
C ASP A 102 -5.80 -1.29 5.41
N THR A 103 -5.34 -0.42 6.33
CA THR A 103 -5.86 0.95 6.50
C THR A 103 -5.50 1.85 5.33
N MET A 104 -4.33 1.66 4.72
CA MET A 104 -3.94 2.41 3.53
C MET A 104 -4.71 1.99 2.29
N LYS A 105 -5.06 0.70 2.13
CA LYS A 105 -5.72 0.19 0.93
C LYS A 105 -7.24 0.24 1.00
N TYR A 106 -7.82 0.08 2.19
CA TYR A 106 -9.26 -0.10 2.32
C TYR A 106 -9.88 0.75 3.43
N LYS A 107 -11.10 1.19 3.17
CA LYS A 107 -11.98 1.87 4.12
C LYS A 107 -13.36 1.20 4.13
N PRO A 108 -14.15 1.32 5.21
CA PRO A 108 -15.54 0.88 5.19
C PRO A 108 -16.31 1.62 4.09
N GLU A 109 -17.21 0.92 3.40
CA GLU A 109 -18.17 1.54 2.49
C GLU A 109 -19.08 2.52 3.25
N THR A 110 -19.54 3.57 2.57
CA THR A 110 -20.64 4.38 3.12
C THR A 110 -21.94 3.57 3.09
N PRO A 111 -22.93 3.89 3.94
CA PRO A 111 -24.25 3.24 3.88
C PRO A 111 -24.87 3.29 2.47
N GLU A 112 -24.70 4.39 1.74
CA GLU A 112 -25.19 4.55 0.37
C GLU A 112 -24.47 3.63 -0.62
N GLN A 113 -23.15 3.47 -0.48
CA GLN A 113 -22.37 2.53 -1.31
C GLN A 113 -22.79 1.08 -1.04
N ALA A 114 -22.93 0.72 0.24
CA ALA A 114 -23.37 -0.61 0.65
C ALA A 114 -24.80 -0.90 0.15
N ALA A 115 -25.70 0.08 0.21
CA ALA A 115 -27.06 -0.02 -0.34
C ALA A 115 -27.04 -0.25 -1.86
N LYS A 116 -26.31 0.58 -2.61
CA LYS A 116 -26.17 0.43 -4.08
C LYS A 116 -25.58 -0.92 -4.48
N ARG A 117 -24.57 -1.41 -3.76
CA ARG A 117 -23.98 -2.73 -4.01
C ARG A 117 -24.99 -3.84 -3.73
N THR A 118 -25.73 -3.74 -2.64
CA THR A 118 -26.77 -4.71 -2.26
C THR A 118 -27.88 -4.74 -3.31
N GLU A 119 -28.37 -3.59 -3.74
CA GLU A 119 -29.36 -3.45 -4.82
C GLU A 119 -28.86 -4.09 -6.13
N ALA A 120 -27.64 -3.76 -6.56
CA ALA A 120 -27.05 -4.32 -7.77
C ALA A 120 -26.89 -5.85 -7.69
N GLN A 121 -26.53 -6.38 -6.52
CA GLN A 121 -26.42 -7.81 -6.27
C GLN A 121 -27.78 -8.51 -6.28
N THR A 122 -28.80 -7.92 -5.65
CA THR A 122 -30.18 -8.41 -5.67
C THR A 122 -30.72 -8.44 -7.09
N GLU A 123 -30.53 -7.36 -7.85
CA GLU A 123 -30.98 -7.27 -9.25
C GLU A 123 -30.28 -8.29 -10.16
N ARG A 124 -28.97 -8.49 -9.98
CA ARG A 124 -28.22 -9.53 -10.71
C ARG A 124 -28.74 -10.93 -10.38
N THR A 125 -29.02 -11.19 -9.11
CA THR A 125 -29.57 -12.48 -8.64
C THR A 125 -30.97 -12.71 -9.20
N ARG A 126 -31.83 -11.69 -9.17
CA ARG A 126 -33.18 -11.71 -9.76
C ARG A 126 -33.13 -12.00 -11.27
N LYS A 127 -32.25 -11.32 -12.02
CA LYS A 127 -32.06 -11.58 -13.46
C LYS A 127 -31.58 -13.00 -13.76
N ASN A 128 -30.63 -13.50 -12.98
CA ASN A 128 -30.14 -14.87 -13.13
C ASN A 128 -31.25 -15.89 -12.84
N ALA A 129 -31.99 -15.69 -11.75
CA ALA A 129 -33.11 -16.55 -11.36
C ALA A 129 -34.20 -16.56 -12.45
N ALA A 130 -34.56 -15.39 -12.98
CA ALA A 130 -35.51 -15.24 -14.08
C ALA A 130 -35.06 -15.99 -15.33
N SER A 131 -33.80 -15.82 -15.75
CA SER A 131 -33.26 -16.50 -16.92
C SER A 131 -33.26 -18.02 -16.77
N TRP A 132 -32.89 -18.53 -15.59
CA TRP A 132 -32.95 -19.95 -15.29
C TRP A 132 -34.39 -20.48 -15.33
N LEU A 133 -35.33 -19.79 -14.69
CA LEU A 133 -36.74 -20.19 -14.67
C LEU A 133 -37.32 -20.23 -16.09
N ASP A 134 -37.08 -19.17 -16.87
CA ASP A 134 -37.59 -19.06 -18.23
C ASP A 134 -36.98 -20.16 -19.12
N SER A 135 -35.71 -20.52 -18.94
CA SER A 135 -35.08 -21.64 -19.66
C SER A 135 -35.74 -23.00 -19.36
N SER A 136 -36.17 -23.21 -18.11
CA SER A 136 -36.77 -24.46 -17.64
C SER A 136 -38.26 -24.61 -17.99
N VAL A 137 -38.97 -23.49 -18.15
CA VAL A 137 -40.45 -23.49 -18.17
C VAL A 137 -41.01 -22.83 -19.43
N LEU A 138 -40.49 -21.67 -19.84
CA LEU A 138 -41.13 -20.79 -20.83
C LEU A 138 -41.30 -21.44 -22.20
N ALA A 139 -40.29 -22.16 -22.70
CA ALA A 139 -40.35 -22.82 -24.01
C ALA A 139 -41.45 -23.90 -24.07
N SER A 140 -41.65 -24.63 -22.97
CA SER A 140 -42.69 -25.66 -22.90
C SER A 140 -44.08 -25.01 -22.82
N LEU A 141 -44.24 -23.95 -22.02
CA LEU A 141 -45.50 -23.23 -21.92
C LEU A 141 -45.89 -22.56 -23.24
N LYS A 142 -44.95 -21.98 -23.98
CA LYS A 142 -45.23 -21.41 -25.32
C LYS A 142 -45.73 -22.44 -26.33
N ARG A 143 -45.35 -23.71 -26.16
CA ARG A 143 -45.69 -24.79 -27.10
C ARG A 143 -47.05 -25.43 -26.78
N TYR A 144 -47.38 -25.57 -25.50
CA TYR A 144 -48.56 -26.32 -25.05
C TYR A 144 -49.62 -25.46 -24.35
N GLY A 145 -49.27 -24.23 -23.97
CA GLY A 145 -50.12 -23.35 -23.18
C GLY A 145 -50.97 -22.38 -23.98
N ASN A 146 -52.01 -21.85 -23.34
CA ASN A 146 -52.88 -20.79 -23.86
C ASN A 146 -52.57 -19.42 -23.20
N LYS A 147 -53.32 -18.39 -23.59
CA LYS A 147 -53.12 -17.02 -23.07
C LYS A 147 -53.33 -16.92 -21.55
N GLU A 148 -54.38 -17.52 -21.01
CA GLU A 148 -54.69 -17.52 -19.57
C GLU A 148 -53.60 -18.20 -18.74
N GLN A 149 -53.03 -19.29 -19.27
CA GLN A 149 -51.91 -20.00 -18.65
C GLN A 149 -50.62 -19.18 -18.68
N MET A 150 -50.38 -18.39 -19.72
CA MET A 150 -49.25 -17.46 -19.77
C MET A 150 -49.39 -16.33 -18.74
N GLU A 151 -50.61 -15.82 -18.53
CA GLU A 151 -50.91 -14.83 -17.49
C GLU A 151 -50.72 -15.44 -16.09
N THR A 152 -51.17 -16.68 -15.87
CA THR A 152 -50.94 -17.42 -14.62
C THR A 152 -49.45 -17.63 -14.36
N TYR A 153 -48.68 -17.99 -15.39
CA TYR A 153 -47.23 -18.12 -15.27
C TYR A 153 -46.54 -16.81 -14.89
N ALA A 154 -46.99 -15.67 -15.42
CA ALA A 154 -46.43 -14.37 -15.06
C ALA A 154 -46.58 -14.08 -13.55
N VAL A 155 -47.74 -14.40 -12.97
CA VAL A 155 -47.98 -14.25 -11.52
C VAL A 155 -47.06 -15.17 -10.72
N LEU A 156 -46.97 -16.46 -11.09
CA LEU A 156 -46.10 -17.42 -10.40
C LEU A 156 -44.62 -17.05 -10.53
N ARG A 157 -44.22 -16.53 -11.69
CA ARG A 157 -42.87 -16.02 -11.94
C ARG A 157 -42.55 -14.85 -11.03
N GLU A 158 -43.45 -13.89 -10.85
CA GLU A 158 -43.21 -12.78 -9.92
C GLU A 158 -43.21 -13.21 -8.46
N ALA A 159 -44.01 -14.21 -8.06
CA ALA A 159 -43.92 -14.80 -6.73
C ALA A 159 -42.53 -15.43 -6.49
N PHE A 160 -42.03 -16.20 -7.47
CA PHE A 160 -40.68 -16.76 -7.42
C PHE A 160 -39.58 -15.70 -7.36
N LEU A 161 -39.68 -14.65 -8.19
CA LEU A 161 -38.70 -13.56 -8.20
C LEU A 161 -38.78 -12.67 -6.96
N SER A 162 -39.90 -12.71 -6.25
CA SER A 162 -40.07 -12.10 -4.93
C SER A 162 -39.56 -13.01 -3.80
N GLY A 163 -39.08 -14.23 -4.09
CA GLY A 163 -38.58 -15.14 -3.05
C GLY A 163 -39.68 -15.72 -2.17
N GLU A 164 -40.93 -15.78 -2.66
CA GLU A 164 -42.04 -16.42 -1.96
C GLU A 164 -41.77 -17.92 -1.75
N PRO A 165 -41.83 -18.43 -0.50
CA PRO A 165 -41.61 -19.84 -0.21
C PRO A 165 -42.58 -20.78 -0.94
N GLY A 166 -42.07 -21.86 -1.52
CA GLY A 166 -42.85 -22.86 -2.24
C GLY A 166 -43.25 -22.45 -3.67
N SER A 167 -42.78 -21.30 -4.15
CA SER A 167 -43.06 -20.82 -5.51
C SER A 167 -42.54 -21.77 -6.59
N VAL A 168 -41.37 -22.40 -6.39
CA VAL A 168 -40.82 -23.38 -7.35
C VAL A 168 -41.71 -24.62 -7.46
N GLU A 169 -42.26 -25.10 -6.34
CA GLU A 169 -43.15 -26.26 -6.32
C GLU A 169 -44.46 -25.95 -7.05
N GLN A 170 -45.03 -24.77 -6.81
CA GLN A 170 -46.22 -24.28 -7.52
C GLN A 170 -45.97 -24.18 -9.02
N ILE A 171 -44.84 -23.63 -9.45
CA ILE A 171 -44.48 -23.55 -10.88
C ILE A 171 -44.28 -24.95 -11.48
N SER A 172 -43.67 -25.88 -10.74
CA SER A 172 -43.47 -27.26 -11.20
C SER A 172 -44.80 -27.99 -11.41
N ALA A 173 -45.73 -27.84 -10.45
CA ALA A 173 -47.09 -28.40 -10.54
C ALA A 173 -47.87 -27.77 -11.69
N PHE A 174 -47.78 -26.44 -11.86
CA PHE A 174 -48.39 -25.72 -12.97
C PHE A 174 -47.86 -26.23 -14.33
N LYS A 175 -46.53 -26.33 -14.49
CA LYS A 175 -45.92 -26.87 -15.71
C LYS A 175 -46.40 -28.29 -16.01
N LYS A 176 -46.53 -29.14 -14.98
CA LYS A 176 -47.06 -30.50 -15.13
C LYS A 176 -48.50 -30.50 -15.64
N ASN A 177 -49.35 -29.63 -15.10
CA ASN A 177 -50.76 -29.53 -15.51
C ASN A 177 -50.91 -29.07 -16.97
N VAL A 178 -50.06 -28.14 -17.42
CA VAL A 178 -50.13 -27.61 -18.79
C VAL A 178 -49.47 -28.54 -19.82
N THR A 179 -48.33 -29.15 -19.47
CA THR A 179 -47.46 -29.84 -20.44
C THR A 179 -47.40 -31.36 -20.27
N GLY A 180 -47.99 -31.88 -19.20
CA GLY A 180 -47.83 -33.27 -18.75
C GLY A 180 -46.45 -33.59 -18.17
N ARG A 181 -45.53 -32.62 -18.11
CA ARG A 181 -44.14 -32.82 -17.67
C ARG A 181 -43.77 -31.91 -16.52
N VAL A 182 -43.08 -32.47 -15.52
CA VAL A 182 -42.51 -31.70 -14.40
C VAL A 182 -41.20 -31.02 -14.80
N ILE A 183 -40.74 -30.05 -13.99
CA ILE A 183 -39.37 -29.54 -14.08
C ILE A 183 -38.40 -30.67 -13.67
N PRO A 184 -37.33 -30.96 -14.44
CA PRO A 184 -36.32 -31.94 -14.06
C PRO A 184 -35.75 -31.68 -12.66
N LYS A 185 -35.40 -32.74 -11.92
CA LYS A 185 -34.93 -32.64 -10.53
C LYS A 185 -33.76 -31.67 -10.36
N SER A 186 -32.75 -31.76 -11.23
CA SER A 186 -31.55 -30.90 -11.19
C SER A 186 -31.85 -29.41 -11.43
N GLU A 187 -32.83 -29.10 -12.27
CA GLU A 187 -33.27 -27.72 -12.51
C GLU A 187 -34.10 -27.21 -11.35
N ARG A 188 -34.96 -28.06 -10.78
CA ARG A 188 -35.79 -27.72 -9.63
C ARG A 188 -34.93 -27.39 -8.41
N GLU A 189 -33.96 -28.24 -8.08
CA GLU A 189 -33.01 -28.00 -6.97
C GLU A 189 -32.26 -26.67 -7.15
N ARG A 190 -31.89 -26.33 -8.40
CA ARG A 190 -31.25 -25.04 -8.70
C ARG A 190 -32.20 -23.86 -8.50
N LEU A 191 -33.46 -23.98 -8.91
CA LEU A 191 -34.47 -22.94 -8.70
C LEU A 191 -34.77 -22.77 -7.20
N GLU A 192 -34.83 -23.85 -6.42
CA GLU A 192 -34.99 -23.81 -4.95
C GLU A 192 -33.81 -23.12 -4.25
N ILE A 193 -32.59 -23.20 -4.80
CA ILE A 193 -31.45 -22.40 -4.32
C ILE A 193 -31.70 -20.92 -4.57
N PHE A 194 -32.16 -20.53 -5.77
CA PHE A 194 -32.50 -19.14 -6.06
C PHE A 194 -33.65 -18.61 -5.20
N GLU A 195 -34.70 -19.42 -4.97
CA GLU A 195 -35.81 -19.07 -4.09
C GLU A 195 -35.30 -18.73 -2.67
N ARG A 196 -34.46 -19.60 -2.09
CA ARG A 196 -33.86 -19.37 -0.78
C ARG A 196 -32.95 -18.13 -0.75
N MET A 197 -32.17 -17.90 -1.81
CA MET A 197 -31.32 -16.71 -1.92
C MET A 197 -32.15 -15.43 -1.97
N LEU A 198 -33.19 -15.38 -2.81
CA LEU A 198 -34.06 -14.21 -2.95
C LEU A 198 -34.86 -13.93 -1.67
N SER A 199 -35.37 -14.98 -1.03
CA SER A 199 -36.02 -14.89 0.28
C SER A 199 -35.09 -14.32 1.34
N GLY A 200 -33.85 -14.83 1.42
CA GLY A 200 -32.84 -14.33 2.35
C GLY A 200 -32.44 -12.87 2.09
N MET A 201 -32.40 -12.44 0.82
CA MET A 201 -32.13 -11.05 0.46
C MET A 201 -33.26 -10.10 0.86
N GLN A 202 -34.53 -10.53 0.82
CA GLN A 202 -35.65 -9.73 1.31
C GLN A 202 -35.70 -9.63 2.83
N ALA A 203 -35.32 -10.70 3.53
CA ALA A 203 -35.28 -10.72 4.99
C ALA A 203 -34.14 -9.85 5.58
N GLN A 204 -33.20 -9.39 4.74
CA GLN A 204 -32.08 -8.59 5.19
C GLN A 204 -32.51 -7.13 5.46
N GLU A 205 -32.62 -6.76 6.74
CA GLU A 205 -33.10 -5.43 7.17
C GLU A 205 -32.13 -4.28 6.82
N ALA A 206 -30.82 -4.54 6.76
CA ALA A 206 -29.81 -3.54 6.44
C ALA A 206 -28.70 -4.08 5.52
N PRO A 207 -28.24 -3.30 4.52
CA PRO A 207 -27.05 -3.60 3.75
C PRO A 207 -25.84 -3.82 4.67
N GLN A 208 -25.16 -4.95 4.52
CA GLN A 208 -23.90 -5.16 5.23
C GLN A 208 -22.84 -4.20 4.69
N ILE A 209 -22.20 -3.43 5.57
CA ILE A 209 -21.11 -2.53 5.19
C ILE A 209 -19.90 -3.36 4.79
N GLY A 210 -19.51 -3.25 3.51
CA GLY A 210 -18.33 -3.89 2.97
C GLY A 210 -17.07 -3.04 3.14
N ARG A 211 -16.01 -3.45 2.44
CA ARG A 211 -14.79 -2.66 2.29
C ARG A 211 -14.71 -2.14 0.86
N THR A 212 -14.28 -0.91 0.72
CA THR A 212 -13.94 -0.29 -0.56
C THR A 212 -12.52 0.25 -0.51
N GLU A 213 -11.93 0.50 -1.67
CA GLU A 213 -10.57 1.04 -1.74
C GLU A 213 -10.52 2.51 -1.28
N THR A 214 -9.43 2.89 -0.62
CA THR A 214 -9.16 4.29 -0.26
C THR A 214 -8.87 5.13 -1.49
N ASP A 215 -9.01 6.45 -1.36
CA ASP A 215 -8.66 7.37 -2.42
C ASP A 215 -7.13 7.41 -2.58
N PHE A 216 -6.40 7.33 -1.47
CA PHE A 216 -4.94 7.22 -1.49
C PHE A 216 -4.44 6.01 -2.29
N TYR A 217 -5.03 4.83 -2.11
CA TYR A 217 -4.62 3.63 -2.86
C TYR A 217 -5.02 3.71 -4.34
N ARG A 218 -6.27 4.09 -4.62
CA ARG A 218 -6.74 4.26 -6.01
C ARG A 218 -5.90 5.27 -6.78
N ASN A 219 -5.53 6.38 -6.13
CA ASN A 219 -4.68 7.40 -6.73
C ASN A 219 -3.25 6.92 -6.96
N SER A 220 -2.71 6.14 -6.02
CA SER A 220 -1.39 5.51 -6.15
C SER A 220 -1.32 4.56 -7.34
N VAL A 221 -2.33 3.69 -7.50
CA VAL A 221 -2.48 2.80 -8.67
C VAL A 221 -2.64 3.57 -9.97
N ARG A 222 -3.43 4.65 -9.97
CA ARG A 222 -3.59 5.49 -11.16
C ARG A 222 -2.30 6.21 -11.51
N MET A 223 -1.56 6.72 -10.53
CA MET A 223 -0.30 7.42 -10.76
C MET A 223 0.75 6.48 -11.37
N GLY A 224 0.79 5.20 -10.97
CA GLY A 224 1.65 4.19 -11.60
C GLY A 224 1.32 3.94 -13.08
N LYS A 225 0.06 4.10 -13.50
CA LYS A 225 -0.34 3.95 -14.91
C LYS A 225 -0.06 5.19 -15.75
N GLU A 226 -0.19 6.38 -15.15
CA GLU A 226 -0.10 7.66 -15.86
C GLU A 226 1.32 8.23 -15.89
N CYS A 227 2.12 7.96 -14.85
CA CYS A 227 3.43 8.58 -14.67
C CYS A 227 4.61 7.63 -14.94
N GLU A 228 4.37 6.34 -15.18
CA GLU A 228 5.42 5.35 -15.39
C GLU A 228 5.18 4.49 -16.62
N LYS A 229 6.28 4.18 -17.32
CA LYS A 229 6.25 3.31 -18.50
C LYS A 229 6.07 1.84 -18.14
N ASP A 230 6.69 1.40 -17.03
CA ASP A 230 6.71 0.00 -16.61
C ASP A 230 5.84 -0.28 -15.35
N GLY A 231 5.32 0.76 -14.71
CA GLY A 231 4.50 0.70 -13.48
C GLY A 231 5.23 0.18 -12.24
N GLY A 232 4.54 0.14 -11.10
CA GLY A 232 4.96 -0.60 -9.90
C GLY A 232 5.61 0.21 -8.78
N TYR A 233 6.12 1.42 -9.03
CA TYR A 233 6.68 2.25 -7.96
C TYR A 233 5.55 2.90 -7.16
N TRP A 234 4.66 3.65 -7.83
CA TRP A 234 3.61 4.42 -7.16
C TRP A 234 2.60 3.58 -6.37
N ASP A 235 2.40 2.31 -6.71
CA ASP A 235 1.41 1.43 -6.08
C ASP A 235 2.00 0.29 -5.22
N SER A 236 3.33 0.24 -5.10
CA SER A 236 3.99 -0.68 -4.15
C SER A 236 3.67 -0.32 -2.70
N ASN A 237 3.64 -1.34 -1.83
CA ASN A 237 3.42 -1.09 -0.40
C ASN A 237 4.59 -0.28 0.18
N VAL A 238 5.81 -0.57 -0.27
CA VAL A 238 7.05 0.12 0.11
C VAL A 238 6.92 1.64 -0.07
N GLU A 239 6.59 2.09 -1.28
CA GLU A 239 6.51 3.52 -1.60
C GLU A 239 5.29 4.20 -1.01
N MET A 240 4.16 3.50 -0.96
CA MET A 240 2.98 4.02 -0.29
C MET A 240 3.24 4.25 1.20
N THR A 241 3.87 3.31 1.90
CA THR A 241 4.13 3.44 3.34
C THR A 241 5.14 4.54 3.62
N ALA A 242 6.17 4.69 2.79
CA ALA A 242 7.17 5.75 2.93
C ALA A 242 6.57 7.15 2.69
N ARG A 243 5.72 7.35 1.67
CA ARG A 243 5.01 8.63 1.46
C ARG A 243 4.06 8.95 2.61
N ALA A 244 3.31 7.95 3.08
CA ALA A 244 2.42 8.12 4.22
C ALA A 244 3.19 8.47 5.49
N PHE A 245 4.36 7.87 5.71
CA PHE A 245 5.20 8.17 6.87
C PHE A 245 5.78 9.59 6.82
N ALA A 246 6.18 10.08 5.65
CA ALA A 246 6.61 11.48 5.51
C ALA A 246 5.48 12.47 5.91
N CYS A 247 4.24 12.19 5.52
CA CYS A 247 3.06 12.96 5.95
C CYS A 247 2.84 12.86 7.48
N TYR A 248 3.00 11.67 8.07
CA TYR A 248 2.91 11.46 9.51
C TYR A 248 3.95 12.27 10.29
N ILE A 249 5.21 12.27 9.86
CA ILE A 249 6.27 13.06 10.50
C ILE A 249 6.01 14.55 10.39
N LYS A 250 5.55 15.02 9.22
CA LYS A 250 5.14 16.42 9.04
C LYS A 250 4.04 16.82 10.02
N ASP A 251 3.07 15.94 10.31
CA ASP A 251 1.97 16.22 11.24
C ASP A 251 2.38 16.19 12.72
N LYS A 252 3.48 15.50 13.06
CA LYS A 252 3.98 15.41 14.43
C LYS A 252 4.79 16.61 14.86
N LEU A 253 5.34 17.37 13.90
CA LEU A 253 6.17 18.53 14.19
C LEU A 253 5.30 19.81 14.30
N PRO A 254 5.55 20.67 15.30
CA PRO A 254 4.84 21.94 15.43
C PRO A 254 5.34 23.02 14.44
N TYR A 255 6.35 22.70 13.63
CA TYR A 255 6.96 23.56 12.63
C TYR A 255 7.27 22.77 11.36
N THR A 256 7.53 23.48 10.26
CA THR A 256 7.97 22.88 9.02
C THR A 256 9.44 22.51 9.10
N SER A 257 9.75 21.22 8.89
CA SER A 257 11.12 20.74 8.71
C SER A 257 11.35 20.41 7.24
N ASP A 258 11.87 21.39 6.49
CA ASP A 258 11.99 21.33 5.02
C ASP A 258 12.87 20.17 4.57
N TYR A 259 13.94 19.86 5.32
CA TYR A 259 14.86 18.79 4.95
C TYR A 259 14.31 17.41 5.34
N LEU A 260 13.50 17.33 6.40
CA LEU A 260 12.92 16.08 6.88
C LEU A 260 11.71 15.64 6.04
N ALA A 261 10.74 16.54 5.86
CA ALA A 261 9.44 16.22 5.30
C ALA A 261 8.91 17.30 4.34
N GLY A 262 9.80 18.10 3.74
CA GLY A 262 9.43 19.14 2.77
C GLY A 262 8.72 18.61 1.52
N HIS A 263 8.94 17.34 1.13
CA HIS A 263 8.23 16.70 0.02
C HIS A 263 6.94 15.98 0.45
N ALA A 264 6.59 16.01 1.74
CA ALA A 264 5.31 15.49 2.17
C ALA A 264 4.19 16.36 1.58
N ASP A 265 3.19 15.71 1.01
CA ASP A 265 2.09 16.30 0.23
C ASP A 265 2.44 16.76 -1.19
N CYS A 266 3.63 16.43 -1.72
CA CYS A 266 4.06 16.84 -3.06
C CYS A 266 3.84 15.78 -4.16
N ALA A 267 3.43 14.57 -3.79
CA ALA A 267 3.15 13.48 -4.73
C ALA A 267 1.82 13.71 -5.46
N LEU A 268 1.77 14.66 -6.39
CA LEU A 268 0.57 15.00 -7.15
C LEU A 268 0.85 15.21 -8.65
N THR A 269 -0.15 14.91 -9.48
CA THR A 269 -0.10 15.11 -10.93
C THR A 269 -1.45 15.59 -11.46
N LEU A 270 -1.45 16.27 -12.60
CA LEU A 270 -2.66 16.68 -13.30
C LEU A 270 -2.96 15.70 -14.43
N VAL A 271 -4.14 15.10 -14.38
CA VAL A 271 -4.56 14.08 -15.35
C VAL A 271 -5.90 14.48 -15.96
N SER A 272 -6.09 14.19 -17.24
CA SER A 272 -7.39 14.41 -17.87
C SER A 272 -8.40 13.41 -17.30
N GLY A 273 -9.51 13.95 -16.76
CA GLY A 273 -10.64 13.18 -16.27
C GLY A 273 -11.42 12.55 -17.42
N LYS A 274 -12.36 11.67 -17.07
CA LYS A 274 -13.20 10.96 -18.06
C LYS A 274 -14.04 11.90 -18.93
N ASP A 275 -14.32 13.09 -18.41
CA ASP A 275 -15.15 14.11 -19.05
C ASP A 275 -14.31 15.19 -19.76
N GLY A 276 -12.99 15.01 -19.85
CA GLY A 276 -12.05 15.97 -20.45
C GLY A 276 -11.54 17.05 -19.49
N GLU A 277 -12.16 17.22 -18.32
CA GLU A 277 -11.73 18.16 -17.28
C GLU A 277 -10.44 17.72 -16.58
N MET A 278 -9.58 18.66 -16.20
CA MET A 278 -8.33 18.35 -15.52
C MET A 278 -8.58 18.01 -14.04
N GLU A 279 -8.17 16.81 -13.62
CA GLU A 279 -8.29 16.32 -12.26
C GLU A 279 -6.91 16.30 -11.57
N VAL A 280 -6.88 16.73 -10.30
CA VAL A 280 -5.66 16.65 -9.46
C VAL A 280 -5.60 15.28 -8.80
N LEU A 281 -4.63 14.47 -9.22
CA LEU A 281 -4.33 13.20 -8.60
C LEU A 281 -3.35 13.40 -7.44
N LYS A 282 -3.68 12.90 -6.25
CA LYS A 282 -2.81 12.98 -5.06
C LYS A 282 -2.44 11.57 -4.61
N ALA A 283 -1.17 11.20 -4.73
CA ALA A 283 -0.63 9.93 -4.27
C ALA A 283 0.04 10.06 -2.88
N PHE A 284 -0.65 10.76 -1.99
CA PHE A 284 -0.36 10.86 -0.56
C PHE A 284 -1.69 10.89 0.20
N PRO A 285 -1.73 10.42 1.46
CA PRO A 285 -2.98 10.37 2.22
C PRO A 285 -3.45 11.76 2.64
N VAL A 286 -4.76 11.97 2.64
CA VAL A 286 -5.40 13.24 3.05
C VAL A 286 -6.63 12.98 3.93
N GLY A 287 -7.08 14.01 4.65
CA GLY A 287 -8.34 13.97 5.40
C GLY A 287 -8.44 12.84 6.44
N GLU A 288 -9.56 12.13 6.45
CA GLU A 288 -9.81 11.00 7.37
C GLU A 288 -8.83 9.84 7.12
N GLU A 289 -8.44 9.57 5.88
CA GLU A 289 -7.51 8.49 5.55
C GLU A 289 -6.14 8.77 6.19
N ARG A 290 -5.64 10.01 6.11
CA ARG A 290 -4.40 10.43 6.79
C ARG A 290 -4.50 10.29 8.30
N ARG A 291 -5.61 10.70 8.92
CA ARG A 291 -5.81 10.53 10.37
C ARG A 291 -5.77 9.06 10.79
N ALA A 292 -6.47 8.20 10.05
CA ALA A 292 -6.50 6.77 10.33
C ALA A 292 -5.11 6.14 10.17
N ILE A 293 -4.38 6.48 9.11
CA ILE A 293 -3.01 6.00 8.86
C ILE A 293 -2.05 6.49 9.96
N ASN A 294 -2.12 7.77 10.34
CA ASN A 294 -1.30 8.33 11.41
C ASN A 294 -1.52 7.62 12.75
N ALA A 295 -2.76 7.26 13.07
CA ALA A 295 -3.07 6.49 14.27
C ALA A 295 -2.41 5.11 14.25
N VAL A 296 -2.36 4.45 13.08
CA VAL A 296 -1.65 3.16 12.95
C VAL A 296 -0.13 3.34 13.05
N PHE A 297 0.45 4.42 12.53
CA PHE A 297 1.86 4.72 12.77
C PHE A 297 2.15 4.94 14.26
N ASP A 298 1.27 5.63 14.99
CA ASP A 298 1.40 5.78 16.44
C ASP A 298 1.40 4.42 17.15
N GLU A 299 0.52 3.50 16.76
CA GLU A 299 0.50 2.13 17.27
C GLU A 299 1.81 1.40 16.96
N ILE A 300 2.31 1.46 15.72
CA ILE A 300 3.57 0.83 15.31
C ILE A 300 4.73 1.35 16.18
N ILE A 301 4.88 2.67 16.31
CA ILE A 301 5.98 3.26 17.08
C ILE A 301 5.90 2.89 18.56
N GLN A 302 4.69 2.84 19.13
CA GLN A 302 4.48 2.38 20.51
C GLN A 302 4.83 0.89 20.66
N ASP A 303 4.43 0.06 19.71
CA ASP A 303 4.72 -1.38 19.67
C ASP A 303 6.22 -1.63 19.63
N LEU A 304 6.93 -0.96 18.71
CA LEU A 304 8.39 -1.05 18.58
C LEU A 304 9.12 -0.62 19.86
N LYS A 305 8.58 0.37 20.59
CA LYS A 305 9.11 0.76 21.91
C LYS A 305 8.88 -0.31 22.98
N ARG A 306 7.71 -0.93 22.97
CA ARG A 306 7.36 -2.01 23.90
C ARG A 306 8.23 -3.24 23.68
N GLU A 307 8.51 -3.58 22.42
CA GLU A 307 9.42 -4.66 22.02
C GLU A 307 10.91 -4.30 22.16
N GLN A 308 11.24 -3.10 22.68
CA GLN A 308 12.61 -2.60 22.86
C GLN A 308 13.44 -2.53 21.56
N LEU A 309 12.78 -2.48 20.41
CA LEU A 309 13.41 -2.22 19.11
C LEU A 309 13.71 -0.73 18.91
N LEU A 310 12.91 0.13 19.55
CA LEU A 310 13.17 1.56 19.71
C LEU A 310 13.15 1.90 21.22
N THR A 311 13.94 2.87 21.64
CA THR A 311 14.01 3.32 23.03
C THR A 311 13.26 4.64 23.19
N HIS A 312 12.38 4.74 24.19
CA HIS A 312 11.70 6.00 24.47
C HIS A 312 12.69 7.06 24.98
N ALA A 313 12.56 8.29 24.48
CA ALA A 313 13.28 9.45 24.99
C ALA A 313 12.34 10.66 25.12
N ASP A 314 12.23 11.21 26.33
CA ASP A 314 11.38 12.38 26.61
C ASP A 314 11.99 13.70 26.13
N VAL A 315 13.33 13.76 26.00
CA VAL A 315 14.09 14.95 25.63
C VAL A 315 15.11 14.62 24.56
N THR A 316 14.99 15.26 23.40
CA THR A 316 16.05 15.26 22.39
C THR A 316 17.08 16.30 22.78
N LEU A 317 18.31 15.88 23.08
CA LEU A 317 19.39 16.81 23.45
C LEU A 317 19.81 17.64 22.22
N PRO A 318 20.08 18.96 22.38
CA PRO A 318 20.64 19.77 21.30
C PRO A 318 22.06 19.32 20.94
N LEU A 319 22.53 19.72 19.76
CA LEU A 319 23.89 19.42 19.29
C LEU A 319 24.96 19.79 20.30
N SER A 320 25.85 18.85 20.60
CA SER A 320 27.21 19.19 21.04
C SER A 320 28.08 19.35 19.78
N VAL A 321 28.64 20.54 19.58
CA VAL A 321 29.41 20.89 18.35
C VAL A 321 30.69 20.04 18.19
N SER A 322 31.06 19.23 19.18
CA SER A 322 32.30 18.44 19.20
C SER A 322 32.16 17.01 18.65
N GLU A 323 30.94 16.49 18.46
CA GLU A 323 30.70 15.06 18.19
C GLU A 323 30.50 14.70 16.71
N LEU A 324 30.35 15.68 15.82
CA LEU A 324 30.26 15.45 14.37
C LEU A 324 31.67 15.31 13.77
N ARG A 325 32.05 14.10 13.35
CA ARG A 325 33.28 13.86 12.58
C ARG A 325 32.93 13.32 11.19
N GLU A 326 33.45 13.98 10.16
CA GLU A 326 33.51 13.41 8.81
C GLU A 326 34.50 12.24 8.82
N ALA A 327 34.03 11.03 8.50
CA ALA A 327 34.93 9.93 8.19
C ALA A 327 35.68 10.24 6.88
N ALA A 328 36.86 9.63 6.68
CA ALA A 328 37.74 9.91 5.53
C ALA A 328 37.08 9.64 4.15
N ASP A 329 35.94 8.95 4.13
CA ASP A 329 35.14 8.63 2.96
C ASP A 329 33.87 9.50 2.80
N GLY A 330 33.72 10.55 3.60
CA GLY A 330 32.58 11.48 3.55
C GLY A 330 31.31 10.96 4.23
N GLN A 331 31.39 9.86 5.00
CA GLN A 331 30.30 9.36 5.83
C GLN A 331 30.27 10.06 7.20
N LEU A 332 29.07 10.19 7.77
CA LEU A 332 28.86 10.67 9.13
C LEU A 332 28.68 9.50 10.09
N SER A 333 29.46 9.47 11.17
CA SER A 333 29.26 8.55 12.31
C SER A 333 28.74 9.34 13.50
N MET A 334 27.61 8.90 14.09
CA MET A 334 27.06 9.48 15.33
C MET A 334 27.62 8.85 16.61
N PHE A 335 28.55 7.88 16.51
CA PHE A 335 29.07 7.15 17.68
C PHE A 335 30.59 7.26 17.81
N GLY A 336 31.03 7.41 19.06
CA GLY A 336 32.44 7.48 19.45
C GLY A 336 33.22 6.18 19.19
N VAL A 337 34.53 6.37 19.03
CA VAL A 337 35.57 5.38 18.69
C VAL A 337 35.44 4.10 19.52
N GLY A 338 34.75 3.10 18.98
CA GLY A 338 34.58 1.82 19.68
C GLY A 338 34.08 0.66 18.85
N ARG A 339 33.51 0.90 17.66
CA ARG A 339 33.15 -0.17 16.73
C ARG A 339 33.59 0.19 15.31
N PRO A 340 34.36 -0.69 14.64
CA PRO A 340 34.73 -0.50 13.24
C PRO A 340 33.49 -0.49 12.36
N SER A 341 33.46 0.43 11.39
CA SER A 341 32.42 0.50 10.36
C SER A 341 32.29 -0.86 9.66
N VAL A 342 31.12 -1.18 9.09
CA VAL A 342 30.94 -2.37 8.25
C VAL A 342 31.98 -2.39 7.10
N MET A 343 32.42 -1.21 6.64
CA MET A 343 33.52 -1.08 5.66
C MET A 343 34.88 -1.49 6.22
N ASP A 344 35.17 -1.18 7.49
CA ASP A 344 36.40 -1.61 8.16
C ASP A 344 36.39 -3.14 8.37
N GLN A 345 35.23 -3.72 8.67
CA GLN A 345 35.06 -5.16 8.81
C GLN A 345 35.16 -5.90 7.46
N LEU A 346 34.64 -5.31 6.39
CA LEU A 346 34.77 -5.83 5.02
C LEU A 346 36.19 -5.66 4.46
N ALA A 347 36.89 -4.59 4.83
CA ALA A 347 38.30 -4.39 4.47
C ALA A 347 39.22 -5.36 5.20
N ALA A 348 38.93 -5.66 6.48
CA ALA A 348 39.68 -6.64 7.28
C ALA A 348 39.52 -8.09 6.80
N ASN A 349 38.43 -8.41 6.09
CA ASN A 349 38.13 -9.75 5.58
C ASN A 349 38.57 -10.01 4.13
N ARG A 350 39.34 -9.10 3.49
CA ARG A 350 39.95 -9.40 2.18
C ARG A 350 41.19 -10.28 2.36
N PRO A 351 41.29 -11.45 1.71
CA PRO A 351 42.53 -12.21 1.69
C PRO A 351 43.61 -11.38 0.98
N ALA A 352 44.79 -11.28 1.60
CA ALA A 352 45.90 -10.50 1.10
C ALA A 352 46.36 -11.01 -0.28
N ASP A 353 46.15 -10.21 -1.32
CA ASP A 353 46.64 -10.50 -2.67
C ASP A 353 48.16 -10.58 -2.67
N LYS A 354 48.66 -11.74 -3.11
CA LYS A 354 50.07 -12.00 -3.37
C LYS A 354 50.56 -11.06 -4.48
N LYS A 355 51.55 -10.22 -4.14
CA LYS A 355 52.40 -9.52 -5.11
C LYS A 355 52.99 -10.51 -6.12
N SER A 356 52.93 -10.18 -7.41
CA SER A 356 53.88 -10.63 -8.43
C SER A 356 53.91 -9.65 -9.62
N PRO A 357 55.03 -9.58 -10.37
CA PRO A 357 55.69 -8.31 -10.65
C PRO A 357 55.46 -7.74 -12.06
N ALA A 358 55.92 -6.50 -12.21
CA ALA A 358 55.86 -5.63 -13.38
C ALA A 358 56.17 -6.30 -14.73
N GLN A 359 55.37 -5.94 -15.74
CA GLN A 359 55.77 -5.95 -17.14
C GLN A 359 55.49 -4.57 -17.75
N THR A 360 56.59 -3.92 -18.14
CA THR A 360 56.67 -2.74 -18.99
C THR A 360 56.15 -3.03 -20.39
N PHE A 361 55.28 -2.19 -20.94
CA PHE A 361 55.19 -1.99 -22.40
C PHE A 361 54.89 -0.54 -22.76
N SER A 362 55.46 -0.15 -23.90
CA SER A 362 55.94 1.18 -24.27
C SER A 362 54.86 2.10 -24.84
N ARG A 363 55.06 3.42 -24.64
CA ARG A 363 54.30 4.51 -25.28
C ARG A 363 54.41 4.46 -26.81
N LYS A 364 53.30 4.71 -27.51
CA LYS A 364 53.30 5.31 -28.84
C LYS A 364 52.27 6.44 -28.90
N ASN A 365 52.76 7.59 -29.33
CA ASN A 365 52.03 8.83 -29.56
C ASN A 365 51.14 8.71 -30.81
N HIS A 366 49.95 9.32 -30.76
CA HIS A 366 49.35 9.95 -31.93
C HIS A 366 48.65 11.24 -31.50
N GLU A 367 49.05 12.32 -32.15
CA GLU A 367 48.53 13.70 -32.04
C GLU A 367 47.28 13.88 -32.95
N PRO A 368 46.59 15.03 -32.87
CA PRO A 368 45.16 15.17 -33.16
C PRO A 368 44.86 15.68 -34.58
N GLU A 369 43.61 15.51 -35.03
CA GLU A 369 43.05 16.27 -36.15
C GLU A 369 41.76 17.00 -35.72
N ILE A 370 41.91 18.35 -35.71
CA ILE A 370 41.00 19.48 -36.03
C ILE A 370 39.55 19.42 -35.57
#